data_AF-A0A0U5CLG2-F1
#
_entry.id   AF-A0A0U5CLG2-F1
#
_cell.length_a   1.000
_cell.length_b   1.000
_cell.length_c   1.000
_cell.angle_alpha   90.00
_cell.angle_beta   90.00
_cell.angle_gamma   90.00
#
_symmetry.space_group_name_H-M   'P 1'
#
loop_
_entity.id
_entity.type
_entity.pdbx_description
1 polymer ?
#
loop_
_entity_poly.entity_id
_entity_poly.type
_entity_poly.pdbx_seq_one_letter_code
_entity_poly.pdbx_strand_id
1 'polypeptide(L)'
;MATTSHMFMYSLTIQPPTAITQAILGQFAGTKEQQIVTASGSKLTIHRPDPTQGKLTPLYSQDVFGIIRSLAAFRLAGSNKDYIIIGSDSGRITIIEYVPSQNRFNRIHLETFGKSGVRRVIPGQYLAVDPKGRAYDLVSAGSA
;
A
#
# COMPACT_ATOMS: atom_id res chain seq x y z
N MET A 1 -44.11 23.19 -17.02
CA MET A 1 -42.68 23.42 -16.74
C MET A 1 -42.25 22.35 -15.76
N ALA A 2 -41.60 21.28 -16.25
CA ALA A 2 -41.28 20.13 -15.41
C ALA A 2 -40.06 20.46 -14.53
N THR A 3 -40.24 20.48 -13.22
CA THR A 3 -39.17 20.57 -12.25
C THR A 3 -38.44 19.22 -12.21
N THR A 4 -37.26 19.14 -12.83
CA THR A 4 -36.39 17.97 -12.67
C THR A 4 -35.74 18.05 -11.30
N SER A 5 -36.17 17.21 -10.35
CA SER A 5 -35.49 17.06 -9.06
C SER A 5 -34.05 16.61 -9.30
N HIS A 6 -33.08 17.47 -8.99
CA HIS A 6 -31.65 17.11 -9.08
C HIS A 6 -31.25 16.33 -7.83
N MET A 7 -30.96 15.04 -8.01
CA MET A 7 -30.41 14.21 -6.93
C MET A 7 -28.92 14.50 -6.75
N PHE A 8 -28.51 14.84 -5.53
CA PHE A 8 -27.13 14.97 -5.11
C PHE A 8 -26.90 14.05 -3.90
N MET A 9 -25.96 13.12 -4.01
CA MET A 9 -25.64 12.16 -2.95
C MET A 9 -24.20 12.36 -2.48
N TYR A 10 -23.95 12.07 -1.20
CA TYR A 10 -22.63 12.14 -0.58
C TYR A 10 -22.30 10.80 0.08
N SER A 11 -21.15 10.23 -0.28
CA SER A 11 -20.69 8.94 0.25
C SER A 11 -19.72 9.17 1.42
N LEU A 12 -19.96 8.47 2.54
CA LEU A 12 -19.10 8.48 3.72
C LEU A 12 -18.89 7.05 4.23
N THR A 13 -17.70 6.80 4.75
CA THR A 13 -17.36 5.53 5.40
C THR A 13 -17.42 5.71 6.93
N ILE A 14 -18.37 5.03 7.57
CA ILE A 14 -18.51 5.04 9.04
C ILE A 14 -17.48 4.11 9.68
N GLN A 15 -17.39 2.88 9.18
CA GLN A 15 -16.42 1.88 9.61
C GLN A 15 -15.55 1.46 8.42
N PRO A 16 -14.22 1.62 8.49
CA PRO A 16 -13.34 1.20 7.41
C PRO A 16 -13.27 -0.33 7.32
N PRO A 17 -12.86 -0.88 6.16
CA PRO A 17 -12.64 -2.31 6.00
C PRO A 17 -11.62 -2.86 7.02
N THR A 18 -11.96 -3.98 7.65
CA THR A 18 -11.12 -4.61 8.69
C THR A 18 -10.41 -5.87 8.22
N ALA A 19 -10.84 -6.46 7.10
CA ALA A 19 -10.22 -7.66 6.53
C ALA A 19 -8.84 -7.32 5.94
N ILE A 20 -7.78 -7.95 6.47
CA ILE A 20 -6.40 -7.77 6.01
C ILE A 20 -6.12 -8.79 4.91
N THR A 21 -5.83 -8.32 3.70
CA THR A 21 -5.48 -9.19 2.57
C THR A 21 -3.99 -9.49 2.52
N GLN A 22 -3.15 -8.55 2.92
CA GLN A 22 -1.70 -8.69 3.00
C GLN A 22 -1.13 -7.88 4.17
N ALA A 23 -0.05 -8.39 4.75
CA ALA A 23 0.73 -7.73 5.77
C ALA A 23 2.23 -7.90 5.48
N ILE A 24 3.00 -6.83 5.64
CA ILE A 24 4.46 -6.83 5.51
C ILE A 24 5.09 -6.25 6.77
N LEU A 25 6.25 -6.79 7.15
CA LEU A 25 7.01 -6.35 8.31
C LEU A 25 8.30 -5.65 7.87
N GLY A 26 8.67 -4.57 8.56
CA GLY A 26 9.88 -3.81 8.26
C GLY A 26 10.10 -2.65 9.22
N GLN A 27 11.28 -2.03 9.15
CA GLN A 27 11.64 -0.79 9.83
C GLN A 27 11.24 0.41 8.94
N PHE A 28 9.94 0.63 8.80
CA PHE A 28 9.40 1.69 7.94
C PHE A 28 9.63 3.09 8.51
N ALA A 29 9.79 3.21 9.84
CA ALA A 29 10.11 4.45 10.51
C ALA A 29 11.61 4.83 10.47
N GLY A 30 12.48 3.95 9.95
CA GLY A 30 13.95 4.16 9.96
C GLY A 30 14.58 4.03 11.36
N THR A 31 13.85 3.48 12.33
CA THR A 31 14.35 3.15 13.67
C THR A 31 14.67 1.66 13.76
N LYS A 32 15.23 1.21 14.89
CA LYS A 32 15.45 -0.22 15.11
C LYS A 32 14.14 -1.01 15.32
N GLU A 33 13.06 -0.31 15.68
CA GLU A 33 11.74 -0.90 15.89
C GLU A 33 11.15 -1.38 14.56
N GLN A 34 10.50 -2.54 14.60
CA GLN A 34 9.73 -3.04 13.47
C GLN A 34 8.30 -2.53 13.53
N GLN A 35 7.72 -2.29 12.37
CA GLN A 35 6.33 -1.96 12.16
C GLN A 35 5.70 -2.96 11.20
N ILE A 36 4.37 -3.01 11.20
CA ILE A 36 3.58 -3.86 10.33
C ILE A 36 2.76 -2.96 9.42
N VAL A 37 2.91 -3.10 8.11
CA VAL A 37 2.05 -2.44 7.13
C VAL A 37 1.03 -3.45 6.63
N THR A 38 -0.24 -3.05 6.59
CA THR A 38 -1.37 -3.90 6.22
C THR A 38 -2.18 -3.26 5.10
N ALA A 39 -2.67 -4.09 4.19
CA ALA A 39 -3.68 -3.72 3.20
C ALA A 39 -5.04 -4.28 3.61
N SER A 40 -6.04 -3.40 3.71
CA SER A 40 -7.43 -3.75 3.94
C SER A 40 -8.29 -3.13 2.83
N GLY A 41 -8.40 -3.83 1.70
CA GLY A 41 -9.04 -3.30 0.50
C GLY A 41 -8.26 -2.11 -0.08
N SER A 42 -8.82 -0.90 0.03
CA SER A 42 -8.18 0.36 -0.37
C SER A 42 -7.44 1.06 0.77
N LYS A 43 -7.54 0.56 2.01
CA LYS A 43 -6.86 1.15 3.17
C LYS A 43 -5.47 0.56 3.33
N LEU A 44 -4.46 1.44 3.30
CA LEU A 44 -3.10 1.11 3.69
C LEU A 44 -2.85 1.64 5.10
N THR A 45 -2.48 0.77 6.03
CA THR A 45 -2.30 1.13 7.44
C THR A 45 -0.97 0.62 7.96
N ILE A 46 -0.21 1.49 8.62
CA ILE A 46 1.00 1.13 9.36
C ILE A 46 0.68 1.04 10.85
N HIS A 47 1.14 -0.03 11.47
CA HIS A 47 0.94 -0.36 12.89
C HIS A 47 2.27 -0.49 13.61
N ARG A 48 2.30 -0.11 14.88
CA ARG A 48 3.38 -0.36 15.82
C ARG A 48 2.95 -1.46 16.81
N PRO A 49 3.66 -2.60 16.86
CA PRO A 49 3.49 -3.54 17.95
C PRO A 49 4.17 -2.99 19.22
N ASP A 50 3.45 -2.96 20.33
CA ASP A 50 3.98 -2.66 21.66
C ASP A 50 4.44 -3.96 22.32
N PRO A 51 5.76 -4.18 22.50
CA PRO A 51 6.29 -5.41 23.08
C PRO A 51 6.00 -5.53 24.58
N THR A 52 5.71 -4.43 25.27
CA THR A 52 5.44 -4.42 26.72
C THR A 52 4.00 -4.78 27.02
N GLN A 53 3.05 -4.23 26.24
CA GLN A 53 1.62 -4.46 26.43
C GLN A 53 1.06 -5.61 25.58
N GLY A 54 1.82 -6.08 24.59
CA GLY A 54 1.35 -7.07 23.62
C GLY A 54 0.21 -6.56 22.72
N LYS A 55 0.13 -5.24 22.52
CA LYS A 55 -0.93 -4.59 21.73
C LYS A 55 -0.41 -4.09 20.40
N LEU A 56 -1.28 -4.07 19.38
CA LEU A 56 -0.98 -3.50 18.08
C LEU A 56 -1.69 -2.15 17.94
N THR A 57 -0.94 -1.07 17.74
CA THR A 57 -1.49 0.29 17.63
C THR A 57 -1.34 0.82 16.20
N PRO A 58 -2.41 1.25 15.53
CA PRO A 58 -2.30 1.91 14.23
C PRO A 58 -1.61 3.28 14.40
N LEU A 59 -0.53 3.52 13.66
CA LEU A 59 0.17 4.81 13.65
C LEU A 59 -0.43 5.77 12.61
N TYR A 60 -0.71 5.24 11.42
CA TYR A 60 -1.27 6.01 10.31
C TYR A 60 -2.06 5.11 9.36
N SER A 61 -3.19 5.61 8.86
CA SER A 61 -4.04 4.94 7.88
C SER A 61 -4.39 5.90 6.76
N GLN A 62 -4.28 5.44 5.52
CA GLN A 62 -4.59 6.23 4.34
C GLN A 62 -5.43 5.41 3.37
N ASP A 63 -6.45 6.04 2.78
CA ASP A 63 -7.15 5.47 1.63
C ASP A 63 -6.35 5.74 0.36
N VAL A 64 -6.09 4.68 -0.42
CA VAL A 64 -5.37 4.80 -1.70
C VAL A 64 -6.30 4.96 -2.89
N PHE A 65 -7.62 4.85 -2.69
CA PHE A 65 -8.64 4.95 -3.74
C PHE A 65 -8.39 4.01 -4.92
N GLY A 66 -8.02 2.76 -4.61
CA GLY A 66 -7.76 1.69 -5.57
C GLY A 66 -7.70 0.34 -4.87
N ILE A 67 -7.40 -0.71 -5.63
CA ILE A 67 -7.32 -2.08 -5.12
C ILE A 67 -5.84 -2.43 -4.91
N ILE A 68 -5.44 -2.60 -3.66
CA ILE A 68 -4.10 -3.10 -3.33
C ILE A 68 -4.08 -4.62 -3.56
N ARG A 69 -3.24 -5.07 -4.50
CA ARG A 69 -3.16 -6.48 -4.92
C ARG A 69 -1.89 -7.16 -4.42
N SER A 70 -0.79 -6.41 -4.38
CA SER A 70 0.50 -6.90 -3.91
C SER A 70 1.25 -5.81 -3.14
N LEU A 71 1.91 -6.22 -2.06
CA LEU A 71 2.74 -5.40 -1.19
C LEU A 71 4.09 -6.09 -0.98
N ALA A 72 5.16 -5.31 -1.04
CA ALA A 72 6.48 -5.78 -0.63
C ALA A 72 7.25 -4.67 0.08
N ALA A 73 8.08 -5.06 1.04
CA ALA A 73 9.06 -4.19 1.67
C ALA A 73 10.42 -4.39 1.01
N PHE A 74 11.22 -3.34 0.89
CA PHE A 74 12.61 -3.46 0.47
C PHE A 74 13.50 -2.39 1.10
N ARG A 75 14.80 -2.70 1.13
CA ARG A 75 15.84 -1.84 1.71
C ARG A 75 16.98 -1.66 0.74
N LEU A 76 17.37 -0.41 0.51
CA LEU A 76 18.60 -0.11 -0.22
C LEU A 76 19.83 -0.45 0.63
N ALA A 77 20.91 -0.91 -0.01
CA ALA A 77 22.16 -1.22 0.67
C ALA A 77 22.67 0.01 1.47
N GLY A 78 22.98 -0.21 2.75
CA GLY A 78 23.41 0.86 3.67
C GLY A 78 22.29 1.70 4.28
N SER A 79 21.03 1.53 3.85
CA SER A 79 19.88 2.17 4.48
C SER A 79 19.47 1.45 5.77
N ASN A 80 18.87 2.18 6.71
CA ASN A 80 18.20 1.63 7.90
C ASN A 80 16.66 1.68 7.80
N LYS A 81 16.14 2.15 6.67
CA LYS A 81 14.71 2.38 6.43
C LYS A 81 14.21 1.50 5.30
N ASP A 82 13.08 0.84 5.55
CA ASP A 82 12.36 0.06 4.55
C ASP A 82 11.36 0.93 3.78
N TYR A 83 11.35 0.75 2.47
CA TYR A 83 10.38 1.33 1.55
C TYR A 83 9.30 0.30 1.23
N ILE A 84 8.13 0.78 0.80
CA ILE A 84 6.98 -0.06 0.48
C ILE A 84 6.72 0.05 -1.03
N ILE A 85 6.69 -1.10 -1.69
CA ILE A 85 6.28 -1.23 -3.09
C ILE A 85 4.82 -1.70 -3.11
N ILE A 86 4.00 -1.04 -3.91
CA ILE A 86 2.58 -1.33 -4.06
C ILE A 86 2.28 -1.67 -5.51
N GLY A 87 1.83 -2.90 -5.75
CA GLY A 87 1.13 -3.30 -6.97
C GLY A 87 -0.37 -3.13 -6.79
N SER A 88 -0.99 -2.28 -7.62
CA SER A 88 -2.42 -1.98 -7.60
C SER A 88 -3.10 -2.24 -8.93
N ASP A 89 -4.39 -1.98 -9.02
CA ASP A 89 -5.17 -1.97 -10.26
C ASP A 89 -4.91 -0.72 -11.13
N SER A 90 -4.01 0.17 -10.75
CA SER A 90 -3.81 1.44 -11.46
C SER A 90 -3.06 1.33 -12.80
N GLY A 91 -2.45 0.18 -13.11
CA GLY A 91 -1.50 0.03 -14.22
C GLY A 91 -0.16 0.73 -13.99
N ARG A 92 0.15 1.03 -12.71
CA ARG A 92 1.36 1.72 -12.27
C ARG A 92 1.99 0.99 -11.09
N ILE A 93 3.31 1.04 -11.01
CA ILE A 93 4.07 0.60 -9.85
C ILE A 93 4.33 1.82 -8.97
N THR A 94 4.08 1.70 -7.67
CA THR A 94 4.27 2.81 -6.73
C THR A 94 5.25 2.42 -5.65
N ILE A 95 6.22 3.29 -5.37
CA ILE A 95 7.11 3.16 -4.22
C ILE A 95 6.82 4.31 -3.27
N ILE A 96 6.58 3.98 -2.00
CA ILE A 96 6.32 4.97 -0.95
C ILE A 96 7.27 4.75 0.23
N GLU A 97 7.40 5.79 1.05
CA GLU A 97 8.01 5.72 2.36
C GLU A 97 7.03 6.22 3.43
N TYR A 98 7.16 5.73 4.66
CA TYR A 98 6.52 6.36 5.80
C TYR A 98 7.40 7.50 6.33
N VAL A 99 6.82 8.66 6.63
CA VAL A 99 7.52 9.82 7.19
C VAL A 99 6.99 10.08 8.60
N PRO A 100 7.67 9.59 9.66
CA PRO A 100 7.18 9.69 11.03
C PRO A 100 6.95 11.14 11.49
N SER A 101 7.82 12.07 11.07
CA SER A 101 7.73 13.49 11.44
C SER A 101 6.48 14.19 10.91
N GLN A 102 5.91 13.70 9.81
CA GLN A 102 4.70 14.23 9.19
C GLN A 102 3.49 13.31 9.37
N ASN A 103 3.70 12.16 10.02
CA ASN A 103 2.76 11.06 10.13
C ASN A 103 1.99 10.77 8.82
N ARG A 104 2.72 10.57 7.71
CA ARG A 104 2.13 10.34 6.39
C ARG A 104 2.91 9.34 5.56
N PHE A 105 2.27 8.80 4.53
CA PHE A 105 2.98 8.14 3.44
C PHE A 105 3.38 9.18 2.39
N ASN A 106 4.66 9.15 2.01
CA ASN A 106 5.21 9.98 0.95
C ASN A 106 5.48 9.11 -0.27
N ARG A 107 4.96 9.50 -1.44
CA ARG A 107 5.19 8.78 -2.69
C ARG A 107 6.54 9.19 -3.27
N ILE A 108 7.45 8.23 -3.35
CA ILE A 108 8.82 8.43 -3.83
C ILE A 108 8.90 8.17 -5.33
N HIS A 109 8.22 7.13 -5.81
CA HIS A 109 8.22 6.75 -7.22
C HIS A 109 6.83 6.37 -7.69
N LEU A 110 6.52 6.71 -8.93
CA LEU A 110 5.29 6.29 -9.60
C LEU A 110 5.57 6.11 -11.09
N GLU A 111 5.50 4.89 -11.57
CA GLU A 111 5.81 4.59 -12.96
C GLU A 111 4.69 3.83 -13.63
N THR A 112 4.35 4.26 -14.84
CA THR A 112 3.23 3.71 -15.61
C THR A 112 3.73 2.65 -16.57
N PHE A 113 3.14 1.46 -16.52
CA PHE A 113 3.50 0.35 -17.41
C PHE A 113 2.30 -0.23 -18.16
N GLY A 114 1.07 0.13 -17.79
CA GLY A 114 -0.12 -0.47 -18.38
C GLY A 114 -1.41 0.30 -18.14
N LYS A 115 -2.51 -0.29 -18.60
CA LYS A 115 -3.87 0.25 -18.41
C LYS A 115 -4.38 -0.07 -17.00
N SER A 116 -5.27 0.77 -16.49
CA SER A 116 -5.96 0.53 -15.23
C SER A 116 -6.97 -0.64 -15.31
N GLY A 117 -7.29 -1.18 -14.14
CA GLY A 117 -8.16 -2.33 -13.90
C GLY A 117 -7.39 -3.60 -13.55
N VAL A 118 -8.08 -4.53 -12.89
CA VAL A 118 -7.59 -5.89 -12.64
C VAL A 118 -7.65 -6.69 -13.95
N ARG A 119 -6.54 -6.73 -14.68
CA ARG A 119 -6.47 -7.37 -16.01
C ARG A 119 -5.59 -8.62 -15.99
N ARG A 120 -5.90 -9.56 -16.88
CA ARG A 120 -5.21 -10.86 -16.99
C ARG A 120 -3.73 -10.72 -17.35
N VAL A 121 -3.40 -9.81 -18.27
CA VAL A 121 -2.05 -9.64 -18.86
C VAL A 121 -1.36 -8.32 -18.47
N ILE A 122 -1.94 -7.55 -17.55
CA ILE A 122 -1.30 -6.34 -17.01
C ILE A 122 -0.75 -6.67 -15.62
N PRO A 123 0.55 -6.41 -15.36
CA PRO A 123 1.16 -6.66 -14.06
C PRO A 123 0.46 -5.98 -12.89
N GLY A 124 0.58 -6.58 -11.71
CA GLY A 124 -0.02 -6.05 -10.48
C GLY A 124 -0.43 -7.13 -9.47
N GLN A 125 -0.58 -8.38 -9.90
CA GLN A 125 -1.04 -9.48 -9.05
C GLN A 125 0.05 -10.02 -8.14
N TYR A 126 1.25 -10.22 -8.69
CA TYR A 126 2.38 -10.80 -7.98
C TYR A 126 3.54 -9.82 -7.95
N LEU A 127 4.22 -9.76 -6.83
CA LEU A 127 5.35 -8.88 -6.59
C LEU A 127 6.41 -9.63 -5.78
N ALA A 128 7.63 -9.61 -6.27
CA ALA A 128 8.80 -10.14 -5.57
C ALA A 128 9.91 -9.09 -5.58
N VAL A 129 10.76 -9.12 -4.55
CA VAL A 129 11.85 -8.16 -4.37
C VAL A 129 13.13 -8.93 -4.06
N ASP A 130 14.24 -8.52 -4.68
CA ASP A 130 15.58 -8.96 -4.29
C ASP A 130 15.84 -8.61 -2.80
N PRO A 131 16.29 -9.56 -1.96
CA PRO A 131 16.51 -9.31 -0.53
C PRO A 131 17.55 -8.21 -0.23
N LYS A 132 18.42 -7.88 -1.19
CA LYS A 132 19.38 -6.78 -1.09
C LYS A 132 18.85 -5.47 -1.67
N GLY A 133 17.57 -5.42 -2.04
CA GLY A 133 16.86 -4.25 -2.57
C GLY A 133 17.40 -3.74 -3.90
N ARG A 134 18.03 -4.61 -4.71
CA ARG A 134 18.65 -4.22 -5.99
C ARG A 134 17.65 -4.20 -7.15
N ALA A 135 16.61 -5.01 -7.07
CA ALA A 135 15.59 -5.16 -8.10
C ALA A 135 14.28 -5.67 -7.49
N TYR A 136 13.20 -5.50 -8.23
CA TYR A 136 11.91 -6.13 -7.98
C TYR A 136 11.33 -6.63 -9.29
N ASP A 137 10.40 -7.58 -9.22
CA ASP A 137 9.65 -8.07 -10.36
C ASP A 137 8.15 -8.01 -10.06
N LEU A 138 7.39 -7.43 -11.00
CA LEU A 138 5.95 -7.26 -10.91
C LEU A 138 5.30 -8.02 -12.07
N VAL A 139 4.43 -8.98 -11.75
CA VAL A 139 3.91 -9.95 -12.72
C VAL A 139 2.38 -9.99 -12.71
N SER A 140 1.80 -10.35 -13.85
CA SER A 140 0.36 -10.56 -14.03
C SER A 140 -0.03 -12.02 -13.74
N ALA A 141 -1.33 -12.31 -13.63
CA ALA A 141 -1.80 -13.67 -13.34
C ALA A 141 -1.82 -14.61 -14.55
N GLY A 142 -1.95 -14.05 -15.76
CA GLY A 142 -1.97 -14.83 -16.99
C GLY A 142 -0.60 -14.93 -17.63
N SER A 143 -0.31 -16.08 -18.26
CA SER A 143 0.63 -16.10 -19.37
C SER A 143 0.03 -15.34 -20.55
N ALA A 144 0.86 -14.56 -21.23
CA ALA A 144 0.53 -13.97 -22.53
C ALA A 144 0.21 -15.08 -23.54
#